data_AF-A0A1C6C241-F1
#
_entry.id   AF-A0A1C6C241-F1
#
_cell.length_a   1.000
_cell.length_b   1.000
_cell.length_c   1.000
_cell.angle_alpha   90.00
_cell.angle_beta   90.00
_cell.angle_gamma   90.00
#
_symmetry.space_group_name_H-M   'P 1'
#
loop_
_entity.id
_entity.type
_entity.pdbx_description
1 polymer ?
#
loop_
_entity_poly.entity_id
_entity_poly.type
_entity_poly.pdbx_seq_one_letter_code
_entity_poly.pdbx_strand_id
1 'polypeptide(L)'
;MILFLKPYIHRLDGGNFNCYNLYKWGGALKKTRLLKIVLKRTGAIKLLCSYVIVFFAVSVAIWIFEPNITRLFDSIWYCFSVATTIGLGDVLATTLVGRVLSIFLSICSILIIAVVPGVITSYYVESTKLRADESSAKFLDDLERLPELSKEELIELSEKVKKFNRKK
;
A
#
# COMPACT_ATOMS: atom_id res chain seq x y z
N MET A 1 -16.26 2.06 30.74
CA MET A 1 -15.68 3.30 30.18
C MET A 1 -15.89 3.34 28.65
N ILE A 2 -17.14 3.19 28.17
CA ILE A 2 -17.53 3.24 26.73
C ILE A 2 -18.96 3.85 26.62
N LEU A 3 -19.27 4.94 27.34
CA LEU A 3 -20.65 5.48 27.37
C LEU A 3 -20.80 6.99 27.19
N PHE A 4 -19.76 7.75 26.82
CA PHE A 4 -19.85 9.21 26.77
C PHE A 4 -19.62 9.89 25.42
N LEU A 5 -19.57 9.16 24.29
CA LEU A 5 -19.31 9.75 22.96
C LEU A 5 -20.52 9.80 22.02
N LYS A 6 -21.74 9.56 22.52
CA LYS A 6 -22.96 9.51 21.69
C LYS A 6 -23.67 10.86 21.34
N PRO A 7 -23.35 12.05 21.91
CA PRO A 7 -24.11 13.26 21.56
C PRO A 7 -23.45 14.21 20.54
N TYR A 8 -22.37 13.82 19.85
CA TYR A 8 -21.65 14.73 18.91
C TYR A 8 -21.99 14.52 17.42
N ILE A 9 -23.14 13.92 17.09
CA ILE A 9 -23.59 13.66 15.70
C ILE A 9 -24.82 14.51 15.31
N HIS A 10 -25.16 15.58 16.05
CA HIS A 10 -26.38 16.35 15.75
C HIS A 10 -26.18 17.85 15.47
N ARG A 11 -24.97 18.31 15.13
CA ARG A 11 -24.80 19.70 14.69
C ARG A 11 -23.50 19.91 13.90
N LEU A 12 -23.49 19.50 12.64
CA LEU A 12 -22.63 20.10 11.62
C LEU A 12 -23.49 20.34 10.37
N ASP A 13 -24.01 21.56 10.33
CA ASP A 13 -24.00 22.46 9.18
C ASP A 13 -24.46 21.87 7.84
N GLY A 14 -25.71 22.17 7.48
CA GLY A 14 -26.05 23.32 6.61
C GLY A 14 -25.30 23.54 5.29
N GLY A 15 -24.41 22.64 4.88
CA GLY A 15 -23.71 22.68 3.60
C GLY A 15 -24.39 21.73 2.62
N ASN A 16 -24.64 22.22 1.41
CA ASN A 16 -25.19 21.47 0.28
C ASN A 16 -24.49 20.10 0.10
N PHE A 17 -25.02 19.05 0.73
CA PHE A 17 -24.50 17.67 0.62
C PHE A 17 -24.89 17.11 -0.73
N ASN A 18 -24.11 17.50 -1.74
CA ASN A 18 -24.24 16.97 -3.08
C ASN A 18 -23.96 15.45 -3.06
N CYS A 19 -24.86 14.62 -3.59
CA CYS A 19 -24.72 13.16 -3.65
C CYS A 19 -23.40 12.72 -4.33
N TYR A 20 -22.85 13.57 -5.20
CA TYR A 20 -21.52 13.42 -5.79
C TYR A 20 -20.40 13.39 -4.75
N ASN A 21 -20.46 14.20 -3.70
CA ASN A 21 -19.49 14.16 -2.61
C ASN A 21 -19.63 12.85 -1.83
N LEU A 22 -20.85 12.39 -1.51
CA LEU A 22 -21.05 11.13 -0.78
C LEU A 22 -20.48 9.91 -1.56
N TYR A 23 -20.68 9.87 -2.88
CA TYR A 23 -20.14 8.81 -3.73
C TYR A 23 -18.61 8.90 -3.85
N LYS A 24 -18.05 10.12 -3.97
CA LYS A 24 -16.61 10.39 -3.97
C LYS A 24 -15.94 9.96 -2.67
N TRP A 25 -16.58 10.22 -1.52
CA TRP A 25 -16.12 9.79 -0.20
C TRP A 25 -16.24 8.27 -0.03
N GLY A 26 -17.31 7.64 -0.52
CA GLY A 26 -17.47 6.18 -0.54
C GLY A 26 -16.37 5.47 -1.34
N GLY A 27 -16.03 6.00 -2.52
CA GLY A 27 -14.92 5.52 -3.33
C GLY A 27 -13.55 5.69 -2.67
N ALA A 28 -13.28 6.86 -2.06
CA ALA A 28 -12.04 7.13 -1.35
C ALA A 28 -11.86 6.26 -0.08
N LEU A 29 -12.95 6.03 0.65
CA LEU A 29 -12.96 5.16 1.83
C LEU A 29 -12.75 3.68 1.47
N LYS A 30 -13.34 3.20 0.36
CA LYS A 30 -13.02 1.86 -0.17
C LYS A 30 -11.54 1.78 -0.56
N LYS A 31 -11.02 2.74 -1.33
CA LYS A 31 -9.62 2.76 -1.80
C LYS A 31 -8.59 2.75 -0.66
N THR A 32 -8.82 3.54 0.38
CA THR A 32 -7.95 3.60 1.58
C THR A 32 -8.03 2.33 2.44
N ARG A 33 -9.19 1.66 2.50
CA ARG A 33 -9.33 0.35 3.15
C ARG A 33 -8.57 -0.74 2.43
N LEU A 34 -8.63 -0.79 1.10
CA LEU A 34 -7.90 -1.80 0.30
C LEU A 34 -6.39 -1.67 0.47
N LEU A 35 -5.87 -0.43 0.40
CA LEU A 35 -4.46 -0.17 0.66
C LEU A 35 -4.06 -0.61 2.07
N LYS A 36 -4.86 -0.29 3.10
CA LYS A 36 -4.59 -0.75 4.48
C LYS A 36 -4.61 -2.27 4.62
N ILE A 37 -5.54 -2.96 3.96
CA ILE A 37 -5.63 -4.43 3.97
C ILE A 37 -4.39 -5.03 3.32
N VAL A 38 -4.02 -4.54 2.14
CA VAL A 38 -2.82 -4.99 1.41
C VAL A 38 -1.57 -4.74 2.23
N LEU A 39 -1.41 -3.54 2.79
CA LEU A 39 -0.24 -3.15 3.57
C LEU A 39 -0.11 -3.94 4.89
N LYS A 40 -1.25 -4.30 5.52
CA LYS A 40 -1.28 -5.14 6.72
C LYS A 40 -1.04 -6.62 6.40
N ARG A 41 -1.55 -7.12 5.27
CA ARG A 41 -1.36 -8.50 4.79
C ARG A 41 0.05 -8.77 4.28
N THR A 42 0.65 -7.81 3.56
CA THR A 42 2.03 -7.91 3.05
C THR A 42 3.10 -7.71 4.13
N GLY A 43 2.73 -7.20 5.31
CA GLY A 43 3.71 -6.90 6.36
C GLY A 43 4.66 -5.73 6.00
N ALA A 44 4.37 -5.00 4.93
CA ALA A 44 5.26 -3.96 4.40
C ALA A 44 5.59 -2.86 5.41
N ILE A 45 4.64 -2.47 6.29
CA ILE A 45 4.93 -1.52 7.38
C ILE A 45 5.99 -2.08 8.33
N LYS A 46 5.86 -3.35 8.74
CA LYS A 46 6.81 -3.97 9.67
C LYS A 46 8.21 -4.05 9.04
N LEU A 47 8.28 -4.43 7.76
CA LEU A 47 9.52 -4.46 6.99
C LEU A 47 10.15 -3.06 6.89
N LEU A 48 9.36 -2.04 6.55
CA LEU A 48 9.84 -0.66 6.46
C LEU A 48 10.33 -0.14 7.81
N CYS A 49 9.59 -0.36 8.90
CA CYS A 49 10.02 0.02 10.24
C CYS A 49 11.33 -0.70 10.63
N SER A 50 11.44 -2.01 10.35
CA SER A 50 12.67 -2.77 10.62
C SER A 50 13.85 -2.23 9.83
N TYR A 51 13.63 -1.84 8.57
CA TYR A 51 14.68 -1.26 7.72
C TYR A 51 15.15 0.10 8.24
N VAL A 52 14.23 0.96 8.70
CA VAL A 52 14.59 2.26 9.31
C VAL A 52 15.48 2.05 10.53
N ILE A 53 15.15 1.08 11.39
CA ILE A 53 15.99 0.73 12.55
C ILE A 53 17.37 0.26 12.10
N VAL A 54 17.43 -0.66 11.13
CA VAL A 54 18.70 -1.18 10.57
C VAL A 54 19.51 -0.05 9.95
N PHE A 55 18.90 0.86 9.20
CA PHE A 55 19.56 1.99 8.55
C PHE A 55 20.27 2.89 9.57
N PHE A 56 19.58 3.28 10.65
CA PHE A 56 20.19 4.10 11.70
C PHE A 56 21.23 3.33 12.51
N ALA A 57 21.00 2.04 12.79
CA ALA A 57 21.98 1.21 13.47
C ALA A 57 23.28 1.07 12.66
N VAL A 58 23.18 0.85 11.35
CA VAL A 58 24.34 0.81 10.44
C VAL A 58 25.01 2.18 10.35
N SER A 59 24.25 3.28 10.29
CA SER A 59 24.83 4.63 10.26
C SER A 59 25.69 4.90 11.50
N VAL A 60 25.18 4.57 12.69
CA VAL A 60 25.93 4.69 13.95
C VAL A 60 27.15 3.76 13.96
N ALA A 61 27.02 2.52 13.48
CA ALA A 61 28.16 1.59 13.39
C ALA A 61 29.25 2.11 12.44
N ILE A 62 28.88 2.63 11.27
CA ILE A 62 29.81 3.25 10.31
C ILE A 62 30.53 4.43 10.97
N TRP A 63 29.82 5.31 11.67
CA TRP A 63 30.44 6.43 12.38
C TRP A 63 31.48 5.99 13.43
N ILE A 64 31.25 4.86 14.10
CA ILE A 64 32.18 4.33 15.12
C ILE A 64 33.39 3.63 14.49
N PHE A 65 33.16 2.84 13.43
CA PHE A 65 34.20 1.97 12.85
C PHE A 65 34.99 2.63 11.72
N GLU A 66 34.50 3.70 11.10
CA GLU A 66 35.21 4.43 10.05
C GLU A 66 35.88 5.70 10.60
N PRO A 67 37.22 5.69 10.83
CA PRO A 67 37.91 6.83 11.42
C PRO A 67 37.91 8.06 10.52
N ASN A 68 37.72 7.88 9.21
CA ASN A 68 37.65 8.96 8.22
C ASN A 68 36.31 9.72 8.27
N ILE A 69 35.29 9.18 8.95
CA ILE A 69 33.95 9.77 9.06
C ILE A 69 33.79 10.37 10.46
N THR A 70 34.03 11.68 10.57
CA THR A 70 34.09 12.35 11.89
C THR A 70 32.72 12.73 12.45
N ARG A 71 31.74 13.01 11.59
CA ARG A 71 30.40 13.45 12.00
C ARG A 71 29.36 12.35 11.74
N LEU A 72 28.43 12.19 12.68
CA LEU A 72 27.30 11.27 12.51
C LEU A 72 26.49 11.60 11.24
N PHE A 73 26.32 12.88 10.91
CA PHE A 73 25.58 13.28 9.72
C PHE A 73 26.24 12.77 8.43
N ASP A 74 27.57 12.77 8.36
CA ASP A 74 28.30 12.27 7.19
C ASP A 74 28.14 10.74 7.04
N SER A 75 28.03 10.01 8.17
CA SER A 75 27.72 8.57 8.15
C SER A 75 26.29 8.28 7.67
N ILE A 76 25.33 9.12 8.05
CA ILE A 76 23.92 9.01 7.61
C ILE A 76 23.84 9.32 6.12
N TRP A 77 24.54 10.35 5.66
CA TRP A 77 24.65 10.71 4.25
C TRP A 77 25.27 9.57 3.42
N TYR A 78 26.38 8.99 3.91
CA TYR A 78 26.98 7.81 3.31
C TYR A 78 25.99 6.65 3.20
N CYS A 79 25.33 6.28 4.30
CA CYS A 79 24.35 5.20 4.31
C CYS A 79 23.16 5.50 3.39
N PHE A 80 22.72 6.76 3.29
CA PHE A 80 21.70 7.19 2.35
C PHE A 80 22.14 6.98 0.90
N SER A 81 23.37 7.38 0.55
CA SER A 81 23.96 7.22 -0.78
C SER A 81 24.10 5.74 -1.19
N VAL A 82 24.49 4.87 -0.24
CA VAL A 82 24.54 3.42 -0.42
C VAL A 82 23.13 2.82 -0.59
N ALA A 83 22.21 3.17 0.31
CA ALA A 83 20.86 2.64 0.34
C ALA A 83 20.05 3.00 -0.92
N THR A 84 20.25 4.20 -1.44
CA THR A 84 19.60 4.67 -2.67
C THR A 84 20.33 4.22 -3.94
N THR A 85 21.45 3.51 -3.80
CA THR A 85 22.33 3.09 -4.89
C THR A 85 22.90 4.24 -5.73
N ILE A 86 22.94 5.46 -5.18
CA ILE A 86 23.53 6.62 -5.86
C ILE A 86 25.06 6.50 -5.88
N GLY A 87 25.67 6.22 -4.72
CA GLY A 87 27.11 5.95 -4.63
C GLY A 87 28.02 7.09 -5.08
N LEU A 88 27.74 8.33 -4.65
CA LEU A 88 28.47 9.56 -5.08
C LEU A 88 30.00 9.49 -4.86
N GLY A 89 30.45 8.73 -3.87
CA GLY A 89 31.88 8.49 -3.62
C GLY A 89 32.62 9.63 -2.91
N ASP A 90 31.89 10.61 -2.40
CA ASP A 90 32.38 11.72 -1.57
C ASP A 90 32.76 11.28 -0.15
N VAL A 91 32.01 10.33 0.40
CA VAL A 91 32.31 9.64 1.66
C VAL A 91 32.39 8.15 1.38
N LEU A 92 33.42 7.47 1.90
CA LEU A 92 33.69 6.06 1.61
C LEU A 92 34.07 5.29 2.88
N ALA A 93 33.57 4.06 2.98
CA ALA A 93 34.01 3.11 3.99
C ALA A 93 35.33 2.43 3.54
N THR A 94 36.41 2.68 4.26
CA THR A 94 37.74 2.16 3.95
C THR A 94 38.08 0.91 4.76
N THR A 95 37.48 0.76 5.95
CA THR A 95 37.72 -0.39 6.82
C THR A 95 36.99 -1.64 6.34
N LEU A 96 37.50 -2.81 6.74
CA LEU A 96 36.86 -4.09 6.43
C LEU A 96 35.44 -4.15 7.02
N VAL A 97 35.27 -3.70 8.27
CA VAL A 97 33.99 -3.70 8.97
C VAL A 97 32.99 -2.78 8.26
N GLY A 98 33.41 -1.56 7.91
CA GLY A 98 32.54 -0.63 7.19
C GLY A 98 32.11 -1.16 5.83
N ARG A 99 33.01 -1.79 5.07
CA ARG A 99 32.67 -2.43 3.79
C ARG A 99 31.63 -3.55 3.95
N VAL A 100 31.78 -4.41 4.97
CA VAL A 100 30.81 -5.48 5.25
C VAL A 100 29.44 -4.90 5.61
N LEU A 101 29.41 -3.85 6.45
CA LEU A 101 28.17 -3.15 6.80
C LEU A 101 27.50 -2.52 5.57
N SER A 102 28.27 -1.94 4.65
CA SER A 102 27.75 -1.35 3.41
C SER A 102 27.18 -2.39 2.45
N ILE A 103 27.81 -3.57 2.34
CA ILE A 103 27.27 -4.70 1.56
C ILE A 103 25.95 -5.16 2.18
N PHE A 104 25.91 -5.35 3.49
CA PHE A 104 24.71 -5.74 4.21
C PHE A 104 23.57 -4.72 4.03
N LEU A 105 23.87 -3.43 4.16
CA LEU A 105 22.91 -2.35 3.94
C LEU A 105 22.37 -2.38 2.51
N SER A 106 23.24 -2.50 1.51
CA SER A 106 22.86 -2.58 0.09
C SER A 106 21.85 -3.70 -0.18
N ILE A 107 22.10 -4.90 0.36
CA ILE A 107 21.17 -6.04 0.22
C ILE A 107 19.81 -5.72 0.83
N CYS A 108 19.80 -5.16 2.06
CA CYS A 108 18.56 -4.75 2.72
C CYS A 108 17.79 -3.70 1.92
N SER A 109 18.49 -2.72 1.34
CA SER A 109 17.89 -1.64 0.57
C SER A 109 17.23 -2.14 -0.71
N ILE A 110 17.88 -3.06 -1.44
CA ILE A 110 17.29 -3.69 -2.64
C ILE A 110 15.99 -4.42 -2.30
N LEU A 111 15.97 -5.18 -1.18
CA LEU A 111 14.76 -5.87 -0.72
C LEU A 111 13.62 -4.89 -0.43
N ILE A 112 13.91 -3.75 0.19
CA ILE A 112 12.89 -2.74 0.51
C ILE A 112 12.39 -2.03 -0.75
N ILE A 113 13.25 -1.74 -1.71
CA ILE A 113 12.84 -1.17 -3.00
C ILE A 113 11.87 -2.12 -3.70
N ALA A 114 12.09 -3.44 -3.63
CA ALA A 114 11.18 -4.45 -4.20
C ALA A 114 9.79 -4.52 -3.53
N VAL A 115 9.64 -4.01 -2.30
CA VAL A 115 8.33 -3.98 -1.62
C VAL A 115 7.35 -3.06 -2.33
N VAL A 116 7.81 -1.92 -2.88
CA VAL A 116 6.94 -0.93 -3.55
C VAL A 116 6.15 -1.54 -4.72
N PRO A 117 6.78 -2.15 -5.74
CA PRO A 117 6.04 -2.81 -6.81
C PRO A 117 5.22 -4.02 -6.31
N GLY A 118 5.67 -4.70 -5.25
CA GLY A 118 4.91 -5.78 -4.61
C GLY A 118 3.57 -5.31 -4.01
N VAL A 119 3.58 -4.19 -3.28
CA VAL A 119 2.36 -3.58 -2.72
C VAL A 119 1.42 -3.10 -3.83
N ILE A 120 1.97 -2.49 -4.89
CA ILE A 120 1.18 -2.03 -6.04
C ILE A 120 0.50 -3.22 -6.71
N THR A 121 1.27 -4.27 -7.04
CA THR A 121 0.75 -5.48 -7.68
C THR A 121 -0.32 -6.15 -6.82
N SER A 122 -0.07 -6.28 -5.51
CA SER A 122 -1.06 -6.83 -4.58
C SER A 122 -2.34 -6.00 -4.51
N TYR A 123 -2.25 -4.67 -4.59
CA TYR A 123 -3.41 -3.79 -4.66
C TYR A 123 -4.23 -4.00 -5.93
N TYR A 124 -3.58 -4.16 -7.09
CA TYR A 124 -4.27 -4.43 -8.35
C TYR A 124 -4.97 -5.79 -8.33
N VAL A 125 -4.30 -6.83 -7.85
CA VAL A 125 -4.89 -8.18 -7.71
C VAL A 125 -6.07 -8.19 -6.76
N GLU A 126 -6.00 -7.48 -5.63
CA GLU A 126 -7.14 -7.38 -4.71
C GLU A 126 -8.30 -6.58 -5.32
N SER A 127 -7.98 -5.50 -6.04
CA SER A 127 -8.99 -4.67 -6.70
C SER A 127 -9.73 -5.41 -7.81
N THR A 128 -9.07 -6.29 -8.56
CA THR A 128 -9.73 -7.11 -9.59
C THR A 128 -10.63 -8.18 -8.98
N LYS A 129 -10.21 -8.81 -7.87
CA LYS A 129 -11.04 -9.77 -7.13
C LYS A 129 -12.33 -9.14 -6.61
N LEU A 130 -12.24 -7.96 -5.99
CA LEU A 130 -13.42 -7.27 -5.48
C LEU A 130 -14.41 -6.85 -6.58
N ARG A 131 -13.92 -6.51 -7.77
CA ARG A 131 -14.77 -6.22 -8.93
C ARG A 131 -15.46 -7.48 -9.45
N ALA A 132 -14.77 -8.62 -9.44
CA ALA A 132 -15.36 -9.90 -9.81
C ALA A 132 -16.46 -10.31 -8.81
N ASP A 133 -16.19 -10.17 -7.50
CA ASP A 133 -17.15 -10.46 -6.44
C ASP A 133 -18.39 -9.56 -6.53
N GLU A 134 -18.22 -8.23 -6.67
CA GLU A 134 -19.35 -7.30 -6.86
C GLU A 134 -20.17 -7.63 -8.13
N SER A 135 -19.52 -8.04 -9.22
CA SER A 135 -20.22 -8.44 -10.44
C SER A 135 -21.01 -9.73 -10.26
N SER A 136 -20.48 -10.70 -9.52
CA SER A 136 -21.18 -11.97 -9.24
C SER A 136 -22.36 -11.78 -8.29
N ALA A 137 -22.19 -10.95 -7.25
CA ALA A 137 -23.26 -10.62 -6.31
C ALA A 137 -24.44 -9.92 -7.01
N LYS A 138 -24.16 -8.96 -7.90
CA LYS A 138 -25.20 -8.33 -8.73
C LYS A 138 -25.91 -9.33 -9.63
N PHE A 139 -25.16 -10.22 -10.27
CA PHE A 139 -25.73 -11.23 -11.14
C PHE A 139 -26.66 -12.20 -10.38
N LEU A 140 -26.29 -12.59 -9.16
CA LEU A 140 -27.16 -13.41 -8.30
C LEU A 140 -28.41 -12.65 -7.85
N ASP A 141 -28.29 -11.37 -7.50
CA ASP A 141 -29.42 -10.50 -7.14
C ASP A 141 -30.42 -10.35 -8.30
N ASP A 142 -29.91 -10.13 -9.52
CA ASP A 142 -30.72 -10.09 -10.74
C ASP A 142 -31.48 -11.41 -10.99
N LEU A 143 -30.87 -12.56 -10.61
CA LEU A 143 -31.50 -13.88 -10.72
C LEU A 143 -32.58 -14.13 -9.67
N GLU A 144 -32.42 -13.61 -8.45
CA GLU A 144 -33.45 -13.73 -7.40
C GLU A 144 -34.68 -12.86 -7.73
N ARG A 145 -34.47 -11.71 -8.38
CA ARG A 145 -35.52 -10.77 -8.78
C ARG A 145 -36.05 -10.93 -10.20
N LEU A 146 -35.77 -12.06 -10.86
CA LEU A 146 -36.29 -12.37 -12.21
C LEU A 146 -37.76 -12.01 -12.47
N PRO A 147 -38.73 -12.29 -11.56
CA PRO A 147 -40.13 -11.95 -11.81
C PRO A 147 -40.42 -10.44 -11.77
N GLU A 148 -39.54 -9.63 -11.19
CA GLU A 148 -39.66 -8.18 -11.06
C GLU A 148 -38.90 -7.42 -12.16
N LEU A 149 -38.08 -8.10 -12.97
CA LEU A 149 -37.27 -7.47 -14.02
C LEU A 149 -38.11 -6.97 -15.20
N SER A 150 -37.78 -5.78 -15.70
CA SER A 150 -38.29 -5.29 -16.98
C SER A 150 -37.76 -6.12 -18.17
N LYS A 151 -38.41 -6.06 -19.32
CA LYS A 151 -37.98 -6.82 -20.51
C LYS A 151 -36.58 -6.42 -20.97
N GLU A 152 -36.24 -5.14 -20.81
CA GLU A 152 -34.95 -4.56 -21.17
C GLU A 152 -33.82 -5.12 -20.29
N GLU A 153 -34.03 -5.19 -18.98
CA GLU A 153 -33.06 -5.77 -18.03
C GLU A 153 -32.87 -7.28 -18.25
N LEU A 154 -33.93 -7.98 -18.62
CA LEU A 154 -33.91 -9.42 -18.94
C LEU A 154 -33.06 -9.70 -20.19
N ILE A 155 -33.14 -8.83 -21.19
CA ILE A 155 -32.30 -8.89 -22.40
C ILE A 155 -30.83 -8.63 -22.05
N GLU A 156 -30.55 -7.64 -21.20
CA GLU A 156 -29.18 -7.35 -20.73
C GLU A 156 -28.58 -8.54 -19.97
N LEU A 157 -29.36 -9.18 -19.10
CA LEU A 157 -28.94 -10.35 -18.35
C LEU A 157 -28.64 -11.54 -19.28
N SER A 158 -29.51 -11.80 -20.27
CA SER A 158 -29.32 -12.84 -21.29
C SER A 158 -28.05 -12.63 -22.12
N GLU A 159 -27.78 -11.39 -22.53
CA GLU A 159 -26.53 -10.96 -23.19
C GLU A 159 -25.29 -11.23 -22.32
N LYS A 160 -25.35 -10.87 -21.03
CA LYS A 160 -24.25 -11.13 -20.07
C LYS A 160 -23.98 -12.63 -19.93
N VAL A 161 -25.01 -13.47 -19.79
CA VAL A 161 -24.87 -14.94 -19.70
C VAL A 161 -24.26 -15.52 -20.98
N LYS A 162 -24.72 -15.10 -22.17
CA LYS A 162 -24.13 -15.54 -23.44
C LYS A 162 -22.65 -15.18 -23.54
N LYS A 163 -22.25 -13.98 -23.12
CA LYS A 163 -20.84 -13.56 -23.09
C LYS A 163 -20.00 -14.37 -22.10
N PHE A 164 -20.56 -14.71 -20.95
CA PHE A 164 -19.88 -15.53 -19.94
C PHE A 164 -19.67 -16.98 -20.42
N ASN A 165 -20.71 -17.59 -20.99
CA ASN A 165 -20.67 -18.98 -21.47
C ASN A 165 -19.72 -19.17 -22.67
N ARG A 166 -19.49 -18.11 -23.46
CA ARG A 166 -18.59 -18.12 -24.62
C ARG A 166 -17.10 -17.94 -24.27
N LYS A 167 -16.78 -17.59 -23.01
CA LYS A 167 -15.41 -17.45 -22.49
C LYS A 167 -14.89 -18.67 -21.72
N LYS A 168 -15.75 -19.68 -21.53
CA LYS A 168 -15.42 -20.96 -20.92
C LYS A 168 -15.08 -21.96 -22.02
#